data_AF-A0A8S8XGU1-F1
#
_entry.id   AF-A0A8S8XGU1-F1
#
_cell.length_a   1.000
_cell.length_b   1.000
_cell.length_c   1.000
_cell.angle_alpha   90.00
_cell.angle_beta   90.00
_cell.angle_gamma   90.00
#
_symmetry.space_group_name_H-M   'P 1'
#
loop_
_entity.id
_entity.type
_entity.pdbx_description
1 polymer ?
#
loop_
_entity_poly.entity_id
_entity_poly.type
_entity_poly.pdbx_seq_one_letter_code
_entity_poly.pdbx_strand_id
1 'polypeptide(L)'
;MTLPAVLLPPARGALRGVYVLKDPSLPVPVAFDGDDRPIQYMVEFARWLLGRLLAVGTISDRVGEVVRWLRWCGGQDLDPCAPDPQSYASYWTRRSKRADGSPRSRAGIGVSMRHLESFMEFCVASGRAPALPYELIAKKIRTPRGEIVAMVPTIRPARQVRDTIILPEPETFAAVVAALDGEMAIFLRLGLEAGVRTSEGPRVLQAWRCKRDLGGGDCVVTIRRKKRPDGAPVYVGADLARDIDAFLRHRRDRATYPSRFAIAHAIEEAARKVGARVTMTLARHAFASGLYQALLELEGPDRVGAPPLVVKEAMGHASLATSESYLDLFEHDVDVSLAIVPPDRARDLLRAIRCANYGGRAR
;
A
#
# COMPACT_ATOMS: atom_id res chain seq x y z
N MET A 1 7.41 -25.02 -32.44
CA MET A 1 8.64 -24.65 -31.73
C MET A 1 8.50 -25.09 -30.28
N THR A 2 9.06 -26.25 -29.95
CA THR A 2 9.13 -26.80 -28.59
C THR A 2 10.25 -26.07 -27.84
N LEU A 3 9.92 -25.39 -26.74
CA LEU A 3 10.92 -24.84 -25.82
C LEU A 3 11.69 -26.03 -25.20
N PRO A 4 13.02 -25.96 -25.06
CA PRO A 4 13.77 -27.02 -24.41
C PRO A 4 13.31 -27.15 -22.95
N ALA A 5 13.13 -28.40 -22.50
CA ALA A 5 12.83 -28.70 -21.10
C ALA A 5 13.94 -28.11 -20.22
N VAL A 6 13.61 -27.01 -19.53
CA VAL A 6 14.51 -26.41 -18.54
C VAL A 6 14.52 -27.35 -17.35
N LEU A 7 15.63 -28.07 -17.19
CA LEU A 7 15.92 -28.86 -16.00
C LEU A 7 15.68 -28.00 -14.76
N LEU A 8 14.74 -28.41 -13.91
CA LEU A 8 14.65 -27.93 -12.53
C LEU A 8 16.01 -28.16 -11.88
N PRO A 9 16.52 -27.23 -11.05
CA PRO A 9 17.77 -27.48 -10.34
C PRO A 9 17.64 -28.77 -9.51
N PRO A 10 18.71 -29.59 -9.46
CA PRO A 10 18.66 -30.85 -8.73
C PRO A 10 18.39 -30.61 -7.25
N ALA A 11 17.66 -31.55 -6.66
CA ALA A 11 17.32 -31.58 -5.25
C ALA A 11 18.57 -31.54 -4.35
N ARG A 12 18.37 -30.96 -3.17
CA ARG A 12 19.26 -30.84 -1.99
C ARG A 12 20.33 -29.72 -2.05
N GLY A 13 20.25 -28.83 -1.05
CA GLY A 13 21.33 -27.91 -0.67
C GLY A 13 21.25 -26.49 -1.25
N ALA A 14 21.00 -26.34 -2.55
CA ALA A 14 21.16 -25.07 -3.27
C ALA A 14 20.14 -23.96 -2.89
N LEU A 15 18.96 -24.32 -2.37
CA LEU A 15 17.89 -23.35 -2.06
C LEU A 15 17.97 -22.73 -0.65
N ARG A 16 19.00 -23.06 0.15
CA ARG A 16 19.15 -22.48 1.50
C ARG A 16 19.56 -20.99 1.48
N GLY A 17 20.18 -20.54 0.40
CA GLY A 17 20.69 -19.17 0.22
C GLY A 17 19.83 -18.25 -0.64
N VAL A 18 18.52 -18.48 -0.82
CA VAL A 18 17.79 -17.70 -1.84
C VAL A 18 17.41 -16.29 -1.38
N TYR A 19 18.00 -15.22 -1.89
CA TYR A 19 17.66 -13.83 -1.50
C TYR A 19 17.35 -12.94 -2.72
N VAL A 20 16.80 -11.75 -2.48
CA VAL A 20 16.37 -10.82 -3.53
C VAL A 20 17.35 -9.67 -3.62
N LEU A 21 18.00 -9.48 -4.77
CA LEU A 21 18.76 -8.25 -5.08
C LEU A 21 18.15 -7.50 -6.26
N LYS A 22 18.53 -6.22 -6.33
CA LYS A 22 18.34 -5.40 -7.52
C LYS A 22 19.55 -5.64 -8.44
N ASP A 23 19.36 -6.44 -9.48
CA ASP A 23 20.34 -6.57 -10.56
C ASP A 23 20.40 -5.24 -11.33
N PRO A 24 21.56 -4.58 -11.50
CA PRO A 24 21.68 -3.33 -12.24
C PRO A 24 21.22 -3.42 -13.69
N SER A 25 21.27 -4.62 -14.29
CA SER A 25 20.89 -4.90 -15.68
C SER A 25 19.39 -5.21 -15.84
N LEU A 26 18.66 -5.43 -14.74
CA LEU A 26 17.22 -5.70 -14.75
C LEU A 26 16.45 -4.62 -13.98
N PRO A 27 15.36 -4.05 -14.53
CA PRO A 27 14.56 -3.05 -13.83
C PRO A 27 13.72 -3.64 -12.67
N VAL A 28 13.91 -4.92 -12.33
CA VAL A 28 13.10 -5.68 -11.38
C VAL A 28 13.92 -6.54 -10.43
N PRO A 29 13.40 -6.77 -9.20
CA PRO A 29 14.02 -7.69 -8.26
C PRO A 29 13.98 -9.13 -8.76
N VAL A 30 15.08 -9.84 -8.61
CA VAL A 30 15.22 -11.27 -8.94
C VAL A 30 15.83 -12.04 -7.76
N ALA A 31 15.59 -13.34 -7.74
CA ALA A 31 16.12 -14.22 -6.71
C ALA A 31 17.49 -14.78 -7.12
N PHE A 32 18.41 -14.86 -6.17
CA PHE A 32 19.76 -15.40 -6.34
C PHE A 32 19.91 -16.70 -5.55
N ASP A 33 20.78 -17.61 -5.98
CA ASP A 33 21.12 -18.82 -5.21
C ASP A 33 22.21 -18.52 -4.15
N GLY A 34 22.68 -19.56 -3.47
CA GLY A 34 23.75 -19.43 -2.45
C GLY A 34 25.12 -19.05 -2.99
N ASP A 35 25.30 -19.04 -4.32
CA ASP A 35 26.53 -18.66 -5.02
C ASP A 35 26.38 -17.30 -5.72
N ASP A 36 25.40 -16.50 -5.32
CA ASP A 36 25.08 -15.18 -5.89
C ASP A 36 24.76 -15.21 -7.39
N ARG A 37 24.26 -16.35 -7.90
CA ARG A 37 23.84 -16.46 -9.31
C ARG A 37 22.33 -16.25 -9.42
N PRO A 38 21.84 -15.48 -10.41
CA PRO A 38 20.42 -15.33 -10.64
C PRO A 38 19.77 -16.69 -10.92
N ILE A 39 18.72 -17.00 -10.15
CA ILE A 39 17.89 -18.17 -10.39
C ILE A 39 17.11 -17.92 -11.68
N GLN A 40 17.51 -18.59 -12.77
CA GLN A 40 17.01 -18.28 -14.12
C GLN A 40 15.49 -18.32 -14.23
N TYR A 41 14.82 -19.31 -13.64
CA TYR A 41 13.35 -19.36 -13.69
C TYR A 41 12.68 -18.22 -12.90
N MET A 42 13.35 -17.62 -11.91
CA MET A 42 12.86 -16.44 -11.20
C MET A 42 13.06 -15.17 -12.02
N VAL A 43 14.12 -15.10 -12.83
CA VAL A 43 14.30 -14.04 -13.82
C VAL A 43 13.19 -14.11 -14.87
N GLU A 44 12.88 -15.30 -15.38
CA GLU A 44 11.77 -15.53 -16.30
C GLU A 44 10.42 -15.16 -15.69
N PHE A 45 10.17 -15.54 -14.43
CA PHE A 45 8.95 -15.17 -13.72
C PHE A 45 8.83 -13.65 -13.57
N ALA A 46 9.90 -12.96 -13.17
CA ALA A 46 9.90 -11.50 -13.05
C ALA A 46 9.66 -10.81 -14.40
N ARG A 47 10.25 -11.33 -15.49
CA ARG A 47 9.99 -10.86 -16.87
C ARG A 47 8.56 -11.13 -17.32
N TRP A 48 7.99 -12.28 -16.98
CA TRP A 48 6.59 -12.60 -17.25
C TRP A 48 5.63 -11.65 -16.52
N LEU A 49 5.93 -11.30 -15.27
CA LEU A 49 5.18 -10.30 -14.51
C LEU A 49 5.32 -8.88 -15.11
N LEU A 50 6.51 -8.54 -15.64
CA LEU A 50 6.73 -7.29 -16.39
C LEU A 50 5.89 -7.24 -17.67
N GLY A 51 5.81 -8.35 -18.41
CA GLY A 51 4.95 -8.47 -19.60
C GLY A 51 3.46 -8.26 -19.29
N ARG A 52 3.04 -8.50 -18.04
CA ARG A 52 1.70 -8.19 -17.52
C ARG A 52 1.55 -6.77 -16.97
N LEU A 53 2.52 -5.89 -17.24
CA LEU A 53 2.52 -4.47 -16.87
C LEU A 53 2.32 -4.22 -15.36
N LEU A 54 2.84 -5.12 -14.53
CA LEU A 54 2.76 -4.97 -13.07
C LEU A 54 3.76 -3.94 -12.56
N ALA A 55 3.35 -3.20 -11.53
CA ALA A 55 4.24 -2.24 -10.87
C ALA A 55 5.43 -2.96 -10.21
N VAL A 56 6.63 -2.37 -10.26
CA VAL A 56 7.86 -2.95 -9.68
C VAL A 56 7.69 -3.37 -8.22
N GLY A 57 6.94 -2.59 -7.42
CA GLY A 57 6.62 -2.96 -6.04
C GLY A 57 5.82 -4.26 -5.93
N THR A 58 4.82 -4.45 -6.79
CA THR A 58 4.03 -5.69 -6.86
C THR A 58 4.88 -6.86 -7.33
N ILE A 59 5.79 -6.64 -8.28
CA ILE A 59 6.75 -7.66 -8.73
C ILE A 59 7.65 -8.07 -7.56
N SER A 60 8.18 -7.11 -6.80
CA SER A 60 8.98 -7.35 -5.61
C SER A 60 8.24 -8.19 -4.57
N ASP A 61 7.00 -7.84 -4.26
CA ASP A 61 6.21 -8.57 -3.27
C ASP A 61 5.89 -10.00 -3.73
N ARG A 62 5.68 -10.20 -5.04
CA ARG A 62 5.45 -11.52 -5.64
C ARG A 62 6.69 -12.37 -5.61
N VAL A 63 7.82 -11.86 -6.12
CA VAL A 63 9.12 -12.54 -6.09
C VAL A 63 9.50 -12.92 -4.66
N GLY A 64 9.31 -12.00 -3.70
CA GLY A 64 9.60 -12.27 -2.29
C GLY A 64 8.75 -13.38 -1.68
N GLU A 65 7.49 -13.54 -2.08
CA GLU A 65 6.65 -14.66 -1.61
C GLU A 65 7.06 -15.99 -2.28
N VAL A 66 7.38 -15.98 -3.56
CA VAL A 66 7.87 -17.17 -4.26
C VAL A 66 9.19 -17.64 -3.66
N VAL A 67 10.12 -16.74 -3.33
CA VAL A 67 11.37 -17.11 -2.62
C VAL A 67 11.09 -17.83 -1.31
N ARG A 68 10.08 -17.39 -0.54
CA ARG A 68 9.68 -18.09 0.70
C ARG A 68 9.10 -19.48 0.42
N TRP A 69 8.28 -19.60 -0.62
CA TRP A 69 7.74 -20.87 -1.08
C TRP A 69 8.86 -21.85 -1.50
N LEU A 70 9.79 -21.40 -2.33
CA LEU A 70 10.93 -22.20 -2.80
C LEU A 70 11.80 -22.71 -1.66
N ARG A 71 12.11 -21.85 -0.68
CA ARG A 71 12.86 -22.25 0.52
C ARG A 71 12.09 -23.32 1.33
N TRP A 72 10.77 -23.19 1.42
CA TRP A 72 9.94 -24.16 2.13
C TRP A 72 9.89 -25.49 1.39
N CYS A 73 9.64 -25.50 0.08
CA CYS A 73 9.67 -26.68 -0.78
C CYS A 73 11.03 -27.39 -0.73
N GLY A 74 12.14 -26.63 -0.81
CA GLY A 74 13.49 -27.20 -0.71
C GLY A 74 13.80 -27.82 0.66
N GLY A 75 13.13 -27.38 1.73
CA GLY A 75 13.19 -28.01 3.05
C GLY A 75 12.31 -29.24 3.20
N GLN A 76 11.44 -29.53 2.23
CA GLN A 76 10.48 -30.64 2.23
C GLN A 76 10.67 -31.59 1.04
N ASP A 77 11.67 -31.34 0.18
CA ASP A 77 11.95 -32.10 -1.05
C ASP A 77 10.76 -32.12 -2.03
N LEU A 78 10.11 -30.97 -2.20
CA LEU A 78 8.92 -30.82 -3.04
C LEU A 78 9.23 -30.08 -4.35
N ASP A 79 8.54 -30.47 -5.43
CA ASP A 79 8.49 -29.68 -6.67
C ASP A 79 7.70 -28.38 -6.43
N PRO A 80 8.32 -27.20 -6.59
CA PRO A 80 7.64 -25.93 -6.36
C PRO A 80 6.62 -25.56 -7.43
N CYS A 81 6.68 -26.12 -8.64
CA CYS A 81 5.74 -25.87 -9.73
C CYS A 81 4.58 -26.86 -9.76
N ALA A 82 4.74 -28.03 -9.15
CA ALA A 82 3.70 -29.06 -9.06
C ALA A 82 3.55 -29.61 -7.63
N PRO A 83 3.30 -28.76 -6.62
CA PRO A 83 3.06 -29.25 -5.28
C PRO A 83 1.77 -30.05 -5.22
N ASP A 84 1.76 -31.13 -4.44
CA ASP A 84 0.51 -31.77 -4.09
C ASP A 84 -0.35 -30.83 -3.20
N PRO A 85 -1.69 -30.99 -3.20
CA PRO A 85 -2.58 -30.12 -2.44
C PRO A 85 -2.29 -30.09 -0.93
N GLN A 86 -1.82 -31.19 -0.34
CA GLN A 86 -1.55 -31.30 1.09
C GLN A 86 -0.30 -30.49 1.46
N SER A 87 0.74 -30.57 0.65
CA SER A 87 1.94 -29.74 0.80
C SER A 87 1.63 -28.26 0.66
N TYR A 88 0.83 -27.88 -0.35
CA TYR A 88 0.39 -26.50 -0.52
C TYR A 88 -0.41 -25.99 0.71
N ALA A 89 -1.32 -26.80 1.25
CA ALA A 89 -2.08 -26.47 2.46
C ALA A 89 -1.18 -26.38 3.72
N SER A 90 -0.20 -27.26 3.84
CA SER A 90 0.78 -27.27 4.93
C SER A 90 1.62 -25.98 4.96
N TYR A 91 2.07 -25.51 3.80
CA TYR A 91 2.75 -24.22 3.68
C TYR A 91 1.89 -23.07 4.21
N TRP A 92 0.61 -23.00 3.81
CA TRP A 92 -0.28 -21.93 4.26
C TRP A 92 -0.62 -22.03 5.75
N THR A 93 -0.75 -23.24 6.29
CA THR A 93 -0.89 -23.46 7.74
C THR A 93 0.30 -22.85 8.49
N ARG A 94 1.53 -23.10 8.03
CA ARG A 94 2.74 -22.51 8.61
C ARG A 94 2.79 -20.99 8.43
N ARG A 95 2.51 -20.50 7.21
CA ARG A 95 2.54 -19.06 6.88
C ARG A 95 1.44 -18.27 7.55
N SER A 96 0.37 -18.92 8.02
CA SER A 96 -0.69 -18.27 8.77
C SER A 96 -0.23 -17.79 10.15
N LYS A 97 0.94 -18.24 10.61
CA LYS A 97 1.55 -17.85 11.88
C LYS A 97 2.79 -16.98 11.65
N ARG A 98 3.04 -16.05 12.57
CA ARG A 98 4.28 -15.28 12.68
C ARG A 98 5.36 -16.14 13.34
N ALA A 99 6.59 -15.63 13.41
CA ALA A 99 7.71 -16.33 14.04
C ALA A 99 7.47 -16.60 15.53
N ASP A 100 6.73 -15.71 16.21
CA ASP A 100 6.30 -15.85 17.60
C ASP A 100 5.07 -16.77 17.78
N GLY A 101 4.60 -17.42 16.72
CA GLY A 101 3.43 -18.30 16.75
C GLY A 101 2.07 -17.58 16.66
N SER A 102 2.03 -16.25 16.77
CA SER A 102 0.79 -15.48 16.67
C SER A 102 0.21 -15.51 15.25
N PRO A 103 -1.12 -15.40 15.08
CA PRO A 103 -1.72 -15.41 13.76
C PRO A 103 -1.34 -14.17 12.93
N ARG A 104 -1.12 -14.34 11.63
CA ARG A 104 -1.03 -13.26 10.65
C ARG A 104 -2.44 -12.80 10.26
N SER A 105 -2.55 -11.54 9.86
CA SER A 105 -3.84 -11.00 9.39
C SER A 105 -4.32 -11.75 8.15
N ARG A 106 -5.62 -12.01 8.08
CA ARG A 106 -6.26 -12.69 6.93
C ARG A 106 -6.00 -11.96 5.61
N ALA A 107 -5.99 -10.63 5.64
CA ALA A 107 -5.67 -9.81 4.47
C ALA A 107 -4.23 -10.04 4.00
N GLY A 108 -3.26 -10.10 4.92
CA GLY A 108 -1.87 -10.38 4.60
C GLY A 108 -1.66 -11.78 4.02
N ILE A 109 -2.37 -12.78 4.55
CA ILE A 109 -2.36 -14.15 4.01
C ILE A 109 -2.99 -14.17 2.61
N GLY A 110 -4.16 -13.56 2.42
CA GLY A 110 -4.83 -13.53 1.12
C GLY A 110 -4.04 -12.80 0.02
N VAL A 111 -3.31 -11.74 0.37
CA VAL A 111 -2.36 -11.08 -0.55
C VAL A 111 -1.21 -12.03 -0.91
N SER A 112 -0.63 -12.70 0.09
CA SER A 112 0.46 -13.66 -0.12
C SER A 112 0.01 -14.84 -0.98
N MET A 113 -1.20 -15.35 -0.78
CA MET A 113 -1.79 -16.41 -1.61
C MET A 113 -1.87 -15.98 -3.08
N ARG A 114 -2.42 -14.80 -3.36
CA ARG A 114 -2.46 -14.25 -4.73
C ARG A 114 -1.08 -14.08 -5.37
N HIS A 115 -0.07 -13.78 -4.55
CA HIS A 115 1.31 -13.68 -5.04
C HIS A 115 1.84 -15.03 -5.49
N LEU A 116 1.62 -16.09 -4.71
CA LEU A 116 2.02 -17.44 -5.06
C LEU A 116 1.17 -18.04 -6.19
N GLU A 117 -0.13 -17.74 -6.24
CA GLU A 117 -1.01 -18.14 -7.36
C GLU A 117 -0.48 -17.64 -8.70
N SER A 118 0.03 -16.41 -8.75
CA SER A 118 0.62 -15.86 -9.96
C SER A 118 1.87 -16.63 -10.42
N PHE A 119 2.59 -17.27 -9.49
CA PHE A 119 3.70 -18.15 -9.80
C PHE A 119 3.23 -19.51 -10.32
N MET A 120 2.16 -20.07 -9.76
CA MET A 120 1.55 -21.29 -10.28
C MET A 120 1.01 -21.08 -11.70
N GLU A 121 0.34 -19.95 -11.96
CA GLU A 121 -0.06 -19.55 -13.32
C GLU A 121 1.14 -19.48 -14.27
N PHE A 122 2.27 -18.94 -13.81
CA PHE A 122 3.49 -18.90 -14.59
C PHE A 122 4.06 -20.30 -14.86
N CYS A 123 4.07 -21.20 -13.88
CA CYS A 123 4.51 -22.59 -14.08
C CYS A 123 3.65 -23.28 -15.16
N VAL A 124 2.33 -23.07 -15.15
CA VAL A 124 1.44 -23.59 -16.20
C VAL A 124 1.73 -22.94 -17.55
N ALA A 125 1.80 -21.60 -17.60
CA ALA A 125 2.03 -20.86 -18.85
C ALA A 125 3.38 -21.15 -19.49
N SER A 126 4.38 -21.56 -18.69
CA SER A 126 5.70 -21.97 -19.16
C SER A 126 5.84 -23.48 -19.43
N GLY A 127 4.74 -24.25 -19.30
CA GLY A 127 4.74 -25.69 -19.51
C GLY A 127 5.44 -26.51 -18.42
N ARG A 128 5.77 -25.89 -17.28
CA ARG A 128 6.40 -26.53 -16.12
C ARG A 128 5.41 -27.25 -15.21
N ALA A 129 4.12 -26.94 -15.34
CA ALA A 129 3.05 -27.65 -14.68
C ALA A 129 1.96 -27.97 -15.72
N PRO A 130 1.37 -29.17 -15.71
CA PRO A 130 0.36 -29.58 -16.68
C PRO A 130 -0.97 -28.83 -16.49
N ALA A 131 -1.24 -28.39 -15.26
CA ALA A 131 -2.40 -27.59 -14.88
C ALA A 131 -2.09 -26.87 -13.57
N LEU A 132 -2.97 -25.94 -13.18
CA LEU A 132 -2.90 -25.42 -11.82
C LEU A 132 -3.08 -26.61 -10.85
N PRO A 133 -2.27 -26.73 -9.79
CA PRO A 133 -2.32 -27.87 -8.87
C PRO A 133 -3.63 -27.95 -8.08
N TYR A 134 -4.54 -27.00 -8.26
CA TYR A 134 -5.87 -26.96 -7.67
C TYR A 134 -6.83 -26.18 -8.56
N GLU A 135 -8.10 -26.62 -8.66
CA GLU A 135 -9.18 -25.73 -9.08
C GLU A 135 -9.31 -24.63 -8.02
N LEU A 136 -9.15 -23.38 -8.43
CA LEU A 136 -9.33 -22.20 -7.57
C LEU A 136 -10.82 -22.02 -7.21
N ILE A 137 -11.40 -22.94 -6.47
CA ILE A 137 -12.55 -22.62 -5.65
C ILE A 137 -12.00 -22.21 -4.30
N ALA A 138 -12.15 -20.93 -3.97
CA ALA A 138 -12.05 -20.43 -2.60
C ALA A 138 -13.11 -21.04 -1.64
N LYS A 139 -13.52 -22.31 -1.82
CA LYS A 139 -14.50 -23.02 -1.01
C LYS A 139 -14.16 -24.52 -0.93
N LYS A 140 -13.47 -24.89 0.16
CA LYS A 140 -13.41 -26.22 0.81
C LYS A 140 -12.72 -27.36 0.02
N ILE A 141 -11.54 -27.77 0.49
CA ILE A 141 -10.91 -29.04 0.10
C ILE A 141 -11.63 -30.19 0.84
N ARG A 142 -12.13 -31.20 0.12
CA ARG A 142 -12.80 -32.40 0.65
C ARG A 142 -12.08 -33.67 0.18
N THR A 143 -12.09 -34.75 0.98
CA THR A 143 -11.67 -36.09 0.52
C THR A 143 -12.66 -36.70 -0.49
N PRO A 144 -12.28 -37.79 -1.19
CA PRO A 144 -13.20 -38.63 -1.95
C PRO A 144 -14.39 -39.19 -1.13
N ARG A 145 -14.29 -39.22 0.21
CA ARG A 145 -15.36 -39.63 1.14
C ARG A 145 -16.20 -38.45 1.67
N GLY A 146 -15.95 -37.23 1.21
CA GLY A 146 -16.72 -36.04 1.57
C GLY A 146 -16.27 -35.33 2.87
N GLU A 147 -15.20 -35.79 3.51
CA GLU A 147 -14.69 -35.22 4.76
C GLU A 147 -13.81 -33.98 4.48
N ILE A 148 -13.93 -32.95 5.30
CA ILE A 148 -13.14 -31.70 5.18
C ILE A 148 -11.78 -31.95 5.83
N VAL A 149 -10.71 -32.06 5.03
CA VAL A 149 -9.35 -32.40 5.53
C VAL A 149 -8.52 -31.17 5.85
N ALA A 150 -8.85 -30.03 5.23
CA ALA A 150 -8.21 -28.76 5.51
C ALA A 150 -9.22 -27.62 5.33
N MET A 151 -9.43 -26.84 6.38
CA MET A 151 -9.94 -25.49 6.20
C MET A 151 -8.81 -24.62 5.64
N VAL A 152 -8.82 -24.33 4.34
CA VAL A 152 -8.49 -22.96 3.95
C VAL A 152 -9.52 -22.10 4.69
N PRO A 153 -9.12 -21.13 5.53
CA PRO A 153 -10.08 -20.33 6.26
C PRO A 153 -11.11 -19.84 5.24
N THR A 154 -12.37 -20.15 5.49
CA THR A 154 -13.46 -19.57 4.71
C THR A 154 -13.43 -18.10 5.08
N ILE A 155 -12.63 -17.29 4.37
CA ILE A 155 -12.55 -15.85 4.59
C ILE A 155 -13.85 -15.31 3.99
N ARG A 156 -14.92 -15.34 4.78
CA ARG A 156 -16.00 -14.38 4.61
C ARG A 156 -15.35 -12.99 4.51
N PRO A 157 -15.80 -12.09 3.62
CA PRO A 157 -15.24 -10.75 3.56
C PRO A 157 -15.21 -10.18 4.97
N ALA A 158 -14.01 -9.77 5.41
CA ALA A 158 -13.80 -9.12 6.69
C ALA A 158 -14.44 -7.72 6.65
N ARG A 159 -15.77 -7.68 6.69
CA ARG A 159 -16.42 -6.67 7.50
C ARG A 159 -16.22 -7.16 8.94
N GLN A 160 -15.66 -6.32 9.80
CA GLN A 160 -15.57 -6.53 11.25
C GLN A 160 -14.56 -7.58 11.74
N VAL A 161 -13.26 -7.31 11.57
CA VAL A 161 -12.31 -7.22 12.71
C VAL A 161 -11.22 -6.28 12.19
N ARG A 162 -11.40 -4.98 12.40
CA ARG A 162 -10.31 -4.02 12.17
C ARG A 162 -9.66 -3.81 13.51
N ASP A 163 -8.35 -4.02 13.59
CA ASP A 163 -7.56 -3.51 14.70
C ASP A 163 -7.91 -2.02 14.78
N THR A 164 -8.48 -1.56 15.90
CA THR A 164 -8.82 -0.16 16.11
C THR A 164 -7.56 0.65 15.84
N ILE A 165 -7.59 1.50 14.80
CA ILE A 165 -6.46 2.35 14.48
C ILE A 165 -6.47 3.45 15.54
N ILE A 166 -5.66 3.27 16.59
CA ILE A 166 -5.44 4.33 17.57
C ILE A 166 -4.57 5.38 16.89
N LEU A 167 -5.13 6.57 16.70
CA LEU A 167 -4.40 7.69 16.12
C LEU A 167 -3.53 8.34 17.20
N PRO A 168 -2.26 8.65 16.90
CA PRO A 168 -1.43 9.46 17.78
C PRO A 168 -2.06 10.85 17.99
N GLU A 169 -1.78 11.45 19.15
CA GLU A 169 -2.19 12.82 19.44
C GLU A 169 -1.53 13.83 18.48
N PRO A 170 -2.16 14.99 18.21
CA PRO A 170 -1.61 16.03 17.34
C PRO A 170 -0.18 16.44 17.68
N GLU A 171 0.16 16.53 18.97
CA GLU A 171 1.49 16.88 19.47
C GLU A 171 2.53 15.81 19.10
N THR A 172 2.11 14.55 19.04
CA THR A 172 2.98 13.45 18.62
C THR A 172 3.36 13.60 17.16
N PHE A 173 2.40 13.95 16.29
CA PHE A 173 2.69 14.25 14.89
C PHE A 173 3.62 15.45 14.76
N ALA A 174 3.38 16.52 15.52
CA ALA A 174 4.23 17.71 15.53
C ALA A 174 5.68 17.38 15.95
N ALA A 175 5.86 16.56 16.99
CA ALA A 175 7.17 16.09 17.43
C ALA A 175 7.90 15.28 16.35
N VAL A 176 7.20 14.40 15.63
CA VAL A 176 7.80 13.64 14.51
C VAL A 176 8.21 14.57 13.37
N VAL A 177 7.36 15.55 13.02
CA VAL A 177 7.66 16.55 11.99
C VAL A 177 8.91 17.35 12.37
N ALA A 178 9.04 17.75 13.63
CA ALA A 178 10.22 18.48 14.12
C ALA A 178 11.51 17.63 14.13
N ALA A 179 11.40 16.30 14.24
CA ALA A 179 12.52 15.38 14.22
C ALA A 179 12.99 14.98 12.80
N LEU A 180 12.27 15.41 11.76
CA LEU A 180 12.59 15.14 10.35
C LEU A 180 13.41 16.29 9.74
N ASP A 181 14.23 15.96 8.74
CA ASP A 181 14.82 17.00 7.89
C ASP A 181 13.73 17.73 7.09
N GLY A 182 14.04 18.93 6.57
CA GLY A 182 13.05 19.78 5.90
C GLY A 182 12.34 19.11 4.72
N GLU A 183 13.01 18.22 3.98
CA GLU A 183 12.39 17.50 2.86
C GLU A 183 11.42 16.42 3.36
N MET A 184 11.83 15.60 4.32
CA MET A 184 11.01 14.52 4.87
C MET A 184 9.85 15.05 5.70
N ALA A 185 10.04 16.18 6.38
CA ALA A 185 8.98 16.90 7.10
C ALA A 185 7.86 17.32 6.14
N ILE A 186 8.20 17.85 4.95
CA ILE A 186 7.20 18.17 3.92
C ILE A 186 6.42 16.93 3.49
N PHE A 187 7.07 15.79 3.31
CA PHE A 187 6.36 14.56 2.94
C PHE A 187 5.37 14.11 4.01
N LEU A 188 5.77 14.11 5.29
CA LEU A 188 4.86 13.74 6.38
C LEU A 188 3.68 14.72 6.46
N ARG A 189 3.94 16.03 6.32
CA ARG A 189 2.91 17.06 6.31
C ARG A 189 1.96 16.97 5.11
N LEU A 190 2.44 16.58 3.93
CA LEU A 190 1.55 16.27 2.80
C LEU A 190 0.57 15.13 3.15
N GLY A 191 1.00 14.15 3.95
CA GLY A 191 0.11 13.12 4.49
C GLY A 191 -0.91 13.68 5.50
N LEU A 192 -0.42 14.45 6.47
CA LEU A 192 -1.17 14.98 7.61
C LEU A 192 -2.17 16.09 7.24
N GLU A 193 -1.83 16.91 6.24
CA GLU A 193 -2.56 18.13 5.92
C GLU A 193 -3.26 18.09 4.56
N ALA A 194 -2.85 17.20 3.66
CA ALA A 194 -3.39 17.12 2.30
C ALA A 194 -3.84 15.70 1.93
N GLY A 195 -3.78 14.76 2.87
CA GLY A 195 -4.20 13.38 2.64
C GLY A 195 -3.46 12.73 1.48
N VAL A 196 -2.15 12.97 1.34
CA VAL A 196 -1.31 12.43 0.26
C VAL A 196 -0.71 11.08 0.66
N ARG A 197 -0.66 10.11 -0.27
CA ARG A 197 0.05 8.83 -0.01
C ARG A 197 1.56 9.03 -0.07
N THR A 198 2.33 8.17 0.58
CA THR A 198 3.81 8.17 0.48
C THR A 198 4.31 8.14 -0.97
N SER A 199 3.62 7.41 -1.85
CA SER A 199 3.96 7.30 -3.27
C SER A 199 3.47 8.47 -4.14
N GLU A 200 2.65 9.35 -3.59
CA GLU A 200 2.08 10.52 -4.27
C GLU A 200 2.88 11.79 -3.97
N GLY A 201 3.52 11.89 -2.79
CA GLY A 201 4.32 13.04 -2.37
C GLY A 201 5.30 13.54 -3.45
N PRO A 202 6.20 12.69 -3.98
CA PRO A 202 7.11 13.08 -5.05
C PRO A 202 6.42 13.68 -6.28
N ARG A 203 5.24 13.15 -6.66
CA ARG A 203 4.46 13.65 -7.80
C ARG A 203 3.84 15.01 -7.52
N VAL A 204 3.44 15.28 -6.27
CA VAL A 204 2.96 16.61 -5.85
C VAL A 204 4.08 17.64 -6.01
N LEU A 205 5.28 17.35 -5.50
CA LEU A 205 6.42 18.27 -5.59
C LEU A 205 6.89 18.47 -7.04
N GLN A 206 6.86 17.43 -7.87
CA GLN A 206 7.13 17.54 -9.31
C GLN A 206 6.12 18.45 -10.04
N ALA A 207 4.83 18.30 -9.75
CA ALA A 207 3.76 19.06 -10.37
C ALA A 207 3.55 20.46 -9.75
N TRP A 208 4.30 20.81 -8.70
CA TRP A 208 4.10 22.02 -7.91
C TRP A 208 4.20 23.32 -8.72
N ARG A 209 5.01 23.34 -9.78
CA ARG A 209 5.10 24.50 -10.69
C ARG A 209 3.79 24.84 -11.39
N CYS A 210 2.90 23.87 -11.53
CA CYS A 210 1.59 24.02 -12.15
C CYS A 210 0.48 24.16 -11.10
N LYS A 211 0.82 24.51 -9.85
CA LYS A 211 -0.16 24.77 -8.81
C LYS A 211 -1.06 25.95 -9.22
N ARG A 212 -2.33 25.87 -8.84
CA ARG A 212 -3.26 27.00 -8.92
C ARG A 212 -3.51 27.54 -7.52
N ASP A 213 -3.47 28.85 -7.39
CA ASP A 213 -3.87 29.55 -6.17
C ASP A 213 -5.40 29.51 -6.02
N LEU A 214 -5.88 29.26 -4.81
CA LEU A 214 -7.30 29.23 -4.47
C LEU A 214 -7.74 30.46 -3.67
N GLY A 215 -6.82 31.37 -3.34
CA GLY A 215 -7.00 32.49 -2.41
C GLY A 215 -6.50 32.15 -1.01
N GLY A 216 -6.13 33.17 -0.22
CA GLY A 216 -5.65 32.99 1.16
C GLY A 216 -4.29 32.30 1.28
N GLY A 217 -3.59 32.03 0.17
CA GLY A 217 -2.34 31.27 0.11
C GLY A 217 -2.52 29.77 -0.12
N ASP A 218 -3.77 29.27 -0.13
CA ASP A 218 -4.07 27.87 -0.41
C ASP A 218 -3.81 27.54 -1.88
N CYS A 219 -3.28 26.33 -2.10
CA CYS A 219 -2.88 25.88 -3.43
C CYS A 219 -3.54 24.55 -3.78
N VAL A 220 -3.84 24.36 -5.06
CA VAL A 220 -4.22 23.05 -5.60
C VAL A 220 -3.23 22.59 -6.66
N VAL A 221 -2.79 21.34 -6.55
CA VAL A 221 -1.97 20.65 -7.54
C VAL A 221 -2.70 19.43 -8.05
N THR A 222 -2.74 19.26 -9.37
CA THR A 222 -3.34 18.08 -9.98
C THR A 222 -2.27 17.01 -10.21
N ILE A 223 -2.44 15.82 -9.63
CA ILE A 223 -1.54 14.69 -9.84
C ILE A 223 -2.27 13.52 -10.49
N ARG A 224 -1.60 12.78 -11.38
CA ARG A 224 -2.16 11.54 -11.95
C ARG A 224 -2.23 10.43 -10.91
N ARG A 225 -3.38 9.77 -10.78
CA ARG A 225 -3.57 8.59 -9.91
C ARG A 225 -4.02 7.38 -10.72
N LYS A 226 -3.70 6.17 -10.24
CA LYS A 226 -3.97 4.91 -10.97
C LYS A 226 -5.43 4.75 -11.43
N LYS A 227 -6.40 5.27 -10.66
CA LYS A 227 -7.84 5.21 -10.97
C LYS A 227 -8.43 6.54 -11.45
N ARG A 228 -7.60 7.58 -11.62
CA ARG A 228 -7.97 8.91 -12.14
C ARG A 228 -6.84 9.40 -13.06
N PRO A 229 -6.80 8.91 -14.31
CA PRO A 229 -5.74 9.24 -15.27
C PRO A 229 -5.75 10.72 -15.66
N ASP A 230 -6.93 11.35 -15.66
CA ASP A 230 -7.13 12.79 -15.95
C ASP A 230 -6.61 13.71 -14.84
N GLY A 231 -6.12 13.12 -13.75
CA GLY A 231 -5.62 13.83 -12.59
C GLY A 231 -6.61 13.86 -11.44
N ALA A 232 -6.08 13.99 -10.23
CA ALA A 232 -6.83 14.22 -9.02
C ALA A 232 -6.26 15.47 -8.33
N PRO A 233 -7.12 16.40 -7.87
CA PRO A 233 -6.65 17.55 -7.13
C PRO A 233 -6.07 17.11 -5.79
N VAL A 234 -5.01 17.78 -5.38
CA VAL A 234 -4.42 17.74 -4.04
C VAL A 234 -4.46 19.17 -3.54
N TYR A 235 -5.22 19.38 -2.48
CA TYR A 235 -5.40 20.68 -1.85
C TYR A 235 -4.36 20.82 -0.73
N VAL A 236 -3.58 21.89 -0.78
CA VAL A 236 -2.48 22.15 0.14
C VAL A 236 -2.69 23.52 0.76
N GLY A 237 -2.81 23.54 2.08
CA GLY A 237 -3.04 24.76 2.85
C GLY A 237 -1.84 25.72 2.79
N ALA A 238 -2.11 27.00 3.04
CA ALA A 238 -1.17 28.10 2.89
C ALA A 238 0.18 27.88 3.59
N ASP A 239 0.20 27.38 4.82
CA ASP A 239 1.44 27.17 5.57
C ASP A 239 2.34 26.13 4.90
N LEU A 240 1.78 24.96 4.59
CA LEU A 240 2.52 23.92 3.87
C LEU A 240 2.90 24.39 2.44
N ALA A 241 2.06 25.18 1.78
CA ALA A 241 2.36 25.73 0.47
C ALA A 241 3.59 26.66 0.51
N ARG A 242 3.68 27.52 1.54
CA ARG A 242 4.84 28.39 1.79
C ARG A 242 6.12 27.58 2.02
N ASP A 243 6.03 26.51 2.81
CA ASP A 243 7.19 25.67 3.09
C ASP A 243 7.66 24.88 1.88
N ILE A 244 6.73 24.41 1.04
CA ILE A 244 7.07 23.78 -0.25
C ILE A 244 7.72 24.81 -1.19
N ASP A 245 7.21 26.03 -1.27
CA ASP A 245 7.82 27.09 -2.08
C ASP A 245 9.22 27.48 -1.57
N ALA A 246 9.42 27.58 -0.26
CA ALA A 246 10.73 27.80 0.35
C ALA A 246 11.71 26.66 0.00
N PHE A 247 11.28 25.41 0.22
CA PHE A 247 12.08 24.23 -0.09
C PHE A 247 12.49 24.16 -1.56
N LEU A 248 11.54 24.37 -2.48
CA LEU A 248 11.79 24.27 -3.92
C LEU A 248 12.63 25.42 -4.46
N ARG A 249 12.67 26.59 -3.80
CA ARG A 249 13.55 27.71 -4.17
C ARG A 249 15.03 27.34 -4.02
N HIS A 250 15.38 26.57 -3.00
CA HIS A 250 16.77 26.19 -2.73
C HIS A 250 17.21 24.89 -3.41
N ARG A 251 16.30 24.15 -4.03
CA ARG A 251 16.59 22.88 -4.68
C ARG A 251 17.01 23.07 -6.15
N ARG A 252 18.27 22.73 -6.45
CA ARG A 252 18.84 22.76 -7.81
C ARG A 252 18.36 21.61 -8.70
N ASP A 253 18.26 20.38 -8.17
CA ASP A 253 17.74 19.22 -8.91
C ASP A 253 16.30 18.90 -8.50
N ARG A 254 15.34 19.14 -9.40
CA ARG A 254 13.92 18.81 -9.22
C ARG A 254 13.51 17.51 -9.94
N ALA A 255 14.44 16.84 -10.61
CA ALA A 255 14.17 15.58 -11.32
C ALA A 255 14.12 14.40 -10.35
N THR A 256 14.91 14.46 -9.28
CA THR A 256 15.08 13.33 -8.35
C THR A 256 14.48 13.63 -6.99
N TYR A 257 13.45 12.87 -6.61
CA TYR A 257 12.88 12.85 -5.26
C TYR A 257 13.14 11.49 -4.59
N PRO A 258 13.20 11.45 -3.25
CA PRO A 258 13.33 10.23 -2.49
C PRO A 258 12.28 9.17 -2.88
N SER A 259 12.70 7.90 -2.88
CA SER A 259 11.77 6.81 -3.14
C SER A 259 10.73 6.69 -2.02
N ARG A 260 9.56 6.10 -2.32
CA ARG A 260 8.52 5.84 -1.30
C ARG A 260 9.05 5.09 -0.06
N PHE A 261 10.07 4.24 -0.25
CA PHE A 261 10.65 3.44 0.82
C PHE A 261 11.58 4.28 1.69
N ALA A 262 12.37 5.16 1.09
CA ALA A 262 13.21 6.11 1.82
C ALA A 262 12.36 7.06 2.68
N ILE A 263 11.26 7.57 2.11
CA ILE A 263 10.31 8.43 2.85
C ILE A 263 9.69 7.67 4.02
N ALA A 264 9.17 6.46 3.79
CA ALA A 264 8.55 5.66 4.85
C ALA A 264 9.54 5.35 5.98
N HIS A 265 10.75 4.93 5.63
CA HIS A 265 11.81 4.63 6.58
C HIS A 265 12.20 5.87 7.40
N ALA A 266 12.39 7.03 6.76
CA ALA A 266 12.73 8.27 7.46
C ALA A 266 11.66 8.66 8.50
N ILE A 267 10.37 8.55 8.13
CA ILE A 267 9.25 8.83 9.04
C ILE A 267 9.24 7.84 10.21
N GLU A 268 9.41 6.55 9.95
CA GLU A 268 9.44 5.52 11.00
C GLU A 268 10.62 5.72 11.96
N GLU A 269 11.79 6.10 11.42
CA GLU A 269 12.98 6.42 12.21
C GLU A 269 12.79 7.66 13.08
N ALA A 270 12.20 8.74 12.54
CA ALA A 270 11.91 9.93 13.32
C ALA A 270 10.86 9.66 14.42
N ALA A 271 9.83 8.89 14.10
CA ALA A 271 8.82 8.48 15.07
C ALA A 271 9.44 7.68 16.22
N ARG A 272 10.34 6.75 15.90
CA ARG A 272 11.08 5.95 16.89
C ARG A 272 11.93 6.81 17.81
N LYS A 273 12.58 7.85 17.29
CA LYS A 273 13.40 8.79 18.08
C LYS A 273 12.57 9.57 19.12
N VAL A 274 11.31 9.85 18.82
CA VAL A 274 10.40 10.53 19.75
C VAL A 274 9.52 9.56 20.55
N GLY A 275 9.84 8.26 20.55
CA GLY A 275 9.11 7.25 21.31
C GLY A 275 7.70 6.96 20.79
N ALA A 276 7.41 7.30 19.54
CA ALA A 276 6.09 7.18 18.94
C ALA A 276 6.04 6.15 17.80
N ARG A 277 4.82 5.78 17.41
CA ARG A 277 4.54 4.99 16.20
C ARG A 277 3.75 5.83 15.22
N VAL A 278 4.46 6.59 14.38
CA VAL A 278 3.88 7.38 13.30
C VAL A 278 4.31 6.78 11.96
N THR A 279 3.34 6.68 11.04
CA THR A 279 3.59 6.29 9.66
C THR A 279 2.84 7.26 8.74
N MET A 280 3.22 7.33 7.47
CA MET A 280 2.47 8.12 6.47
C MET A 280 1.00 7.68 6.39
N THR A 281 0.72 6.39 6.56
CA THR A 281 -0.66 5.88 6.59
C THR A 281 -1.42 6.47 7.76
N LEU A 282 -0.84 6.50 8.97
CA LEU A 282 -1.47 7.11 10.14
C LEU A 282 -1.69 8.62 9.97
N ALA A 283 -0.72 9.37 9.43
CA ALA A 283 -0.89 10.79 9.13
C ALA A 283 -2.05 11.04 8.16
N ARG A 284 -2.15 10.22 7.11
CA ARG A 284 -3.27 10.25 6.17
C ARG A 284 -4.61 9.89 6.82
N HIS A 285 -4.62 8.97 7.81
CA HIS A 285 -5.82 8.69 8.59
C HIS A 285 -6.22 9.88 9.43
N ALA A 286 -5.26 10.47 10.14
CA ALA A 286 -5.47 11.64 10.99
C ALA A 286 -6.04 12.83 10.20
N PHE A 287 -5.55 13.08 8.98
CA PHE A 287 -6.14 14.05 8.05
C PHE A 287 -7.62 13.77 7.74
N ALA A 288 -7.93 12.54 7.31
CA ALA A 288 -9.29 12.17 6.91
C ALA A 288 -10.26 12.28 8.08
N SER A 289 -9.82 11.87 9.26
CA SER A 289 -10.57 11.92 10.51
C SER A 289 -10.81 13.35 10.96
N GLY A 290 -9.76 14.18 11.03
CA GLY A 290 -9.89 15.60 11.40
C GLY A 290 -10.75 16.40 10.42
N LEU A 291 -10.63 16.14 9.11
CA LEU A 291 -11.48 16.77 8.10
C LEU A 291 -12.95 16.39 8.29
N TYR A 292 -13.24 15.12 8.58
CA TYR A 292 -14.61 14.67 8.82
C TYR A 292 -15.22 15.37 10.03
N GLN A 293 -14.49 15.41 11.15
CA GLN A 293 -14.93 16.07 12.38
C GLN A 293 -15.20 17.56 12.15
N ALA A 294 -14.25 18.28 11.54
CA ALA A 294 -14.42 19.69 11.23
C ALA A 294 -15.63 19.95 10.32
N LEU A 295 -15.94 19.03 9.39
CA LEU A 295 -17.14 19.14 8.54
C LEU A 295 -18.44 18.87 9.33
N LEU A 296 -18.44 17.96 10.29
CA LEU A 296 -19.59 17.74 11.19
C LEU A 296 -19.89 18.99 12.02
N GLU A 297 -18.84 19.66 12.53
CA GLU A 297 -18.97 20.92 13.28
C GLU A 297 -19.53 22.06 12.41
N LEU A 298 -19.12 22.12 11.13
CA LEU A 298 -19.54 23.19 10.21
C LEU A 298 -20.94 23.01 9.62
N GLU A 299 -21.34 21.78 9.29
CA GLU A 299 -22.57 21.49 8.54
C GLU A 299 -23.70 20.93 9.41
N GLY A 300 -23.41 20.50 10.63
CA GLY A 300 -24.32 19.79 11.53
C GLY A 300 -24.43 18.29 11.16
N PRO A 301 -24.72 17.41 12.15
CA PRO A 301 -24.79 15.96 11.94
C PRO A 301 -25.93 15.52 11.01
N ASP A 302 -26.99 16.34 10.88
CA ASP A 302 -28.21 16.01 10.14
C ASP A 302 -28.05 16.13 8.61
N ARG A 303 -26.94 16.67 8.10
CA ARG A 303 -26.63 16.70 6.66
C ARG A 303 -25.96 15.40 6.21
N VAL A 304 -26.72 14.31 6.29
CA VAL A 304 -26.31 12.96 5.90
C VAL A 304 -25.79 12.95 4.46
N GLY A 305 -24.48 12.71 4.30
CA GLY A 305 -23.83 12.42 3.01
C GLY A 305 -22.79 13.45 2.52
N ALA A 306 -22.84 14.71 2.95
CA ALA A 306 -21.87 15.70 2.49
C ALA A 306 -20.44 15.46 3.04
N PRO A 307 -20.23 15.19 4.35
CA PRO A 307 -18.88 15.06 4.88
C PRO A 307 -18.08 13.86 4.35
N PRO A 308 -18.62 12.62 4.27
CA PRO A 308 -17.89 11.48 3.72
C PRO A 308 -17.52 11.63 2.23
N LEU A 309 -18.38 12.30 1.45
CA LEU A 309 -18.10 12.59 0.03
C LEU A 309 -16.98 13.61 -0.12
N VAL A 310 -16.96 14.65 0.70
CA VAL A 310 -15.89 15.66 0.71
C VAL A 310 -14.57 15.02 1.13
N VAL A 311 -14.57 14.19 2.18
CA VAL A 311 -13.38 13.41 2.58
C VAL A 311 -12.93 12.48 1.46
N LYS A 312 -13.84 11.76 0.79
CA LYS A 312 -13.53 10.92 -0.38
C LYS A 312 -12.84 11.71 -1.48
N GLU A 313 -13.33 12.89 -1.82
CA GLU A 313 -12.75 13.71 -2.88
C GLU A 313 -11.40 14.30 -2.47
N ALA A 314 -11.27 14.86 -1.27
CA ALA A 314 -10.00 15.35 -0.73
C ALA A 314 -8.93 14.24 -0.68
N MET A 315 -9.32 13.04 -0.25
CA MET A 315 -8.46 11.86 -0.20
C MET A 315 -8.25 11.23 -1.58
N GLY A 316 -9.00 11.65 -2.59
CA GLY A 316 -9.15 11.03 -3.91
C GLY A 316 -9.27 9.51 -3.85
N HIS A 317 -10.19 9.04 -3.00
CA HIS A 317 -10.63 7.66 -2.94
C HIS A 317 -11.56 7.33 -4.11
N ALA A 318 -11.46 6.10 -4.61
CA ALA A 318 -12.28 5.64 -5.74
C ALA A 318 -13.70 5.22 -5.30
N SER A 319 -13.86 4.82 -4.04
CA SER A 319 -15.15 4.41 -3.47
C SER A 319 -15.38 5.04 -2.11
N LEU A 320 -16.64 5.28 -1.78
CA LEU A 320 -17.06 5.78 -0.47
C LEU A 320 -16.67 4.82 0.65
N ALA A 321 -16.81 3.50 0.42
CA ALA A 321 -16.36 2.45 1.34
C ALA A 321 -14.88 2.55 1.76
N THR A 322 -14.02 3.10 0.88
CA THR A 322 -12.61 3.33 1.25
C THR A 322 -12.49 4.53 2.19
N SER A 323 -13.34 5.55 2.08
CA SER A 323 -13.35 6.68 3.01
C SER A 323 -14.03 6.33 4.32
N GLU A 324 -15.19 5.66 4.26
CA GLU A 324 -15.89 5.12 5.45
C GLU A 324 -14.93 4.32 6.31
N SER A 325 -14.01 3.55 5.70
CA SER A 325 -13.02 2.80 6.48
C SER A 325 -12.06 3.61 7.36
N TYR A 326 -11.93 4.90 7.09
CA TYR A 326 -11.15 5.85 7.89
C TYR A 326 -12.03 6.50 8.98
N LEU A 327 -13.35 6.47 8.80
CA LEU A 327 -14.36 7.10 9.64
C LEU A 327 -14.98 6.14 10.66
N ASP A 328 -14.84 4.82 10.48
CA ASP A 328 -15.22 3.78 11.46
C ASP A 328 -14.57 3.99 12.86
N LEU A 329 -13.61 4.91 12.99
CA LEU A 329 -13.04 5.34 14.28
C LEU A 329 -14.00 6.19 15.12
N PHE A 330 -14.95 6.91 14.49
CA PHE A 330 -15.87 7.81 15.18
C PHE A 330 -17.19 7.14 15.61
N GLU A 331 -17.51 5.95 15.09
CA GLU A 331 -18.70 5.21 15.52
C GLU A 331 -18.54 4.58 16.92
N HIS A 332 -17.32 4.59 17.49
CA HIS A 332 -17.00 3.89 18.73
C HIS A 332 -16.33 4.72 19.84
N ASP A 333 -15.92 5.97 19.60
CA ASP A 333 -15.45 6.88 20.66
C ASP A 333 -15.73 8.35 20.25
N VAL A 334 -16.59 9.03 21.00
CA VAL A 334 -17.13 10.36 20.66
C VAL A 334 -16.25 11.51 21.18
N ASP A 335 -15.16 11.22 21.91
CA ASP A 335 -14.35 12.25 22.59
C ASP A 335 -12.97 12.52 21.98
N VAL A 336 -12.60 11.91 20.85
CA VAL A 336 -11.30 12.18 20.22
C VAL A 336 -11.41 13.41 19.32
N SER A 337 -11.17 14.59 19.87
CA SER A 337 -11.00 15.81 19.09
C SER A 337 -9.64 15.83 18.40
N LEU A 338 -9.61 15.42 17.14
CA LEU A 338 -8.42 15.53 16.30
C LEU A 338 -8.42 16.90 15.64
N ALA A 339 -7.92 17.91 16.35
CA ALA A 339 -7.74 19.28 15.85
C ALA A 339 -6.62 19.39 14.77
N ILE A 340 -6.56 18.43 13.85
CA ILE A 340 -5.57 18.34 12.78
C ILE A 340 -5.97 19.19 11.57
N VAL A 341 -7.28 19.29 11.29
CA VAL A 341 -7.81 20.14 10.22
C VAL A 341 -8.65 21.25 10.87
N PRO A 342 -8.17 22.50 10.86
CA PRO A 342 -8.94 23.62 11.41
C PRO A 342 -10.27 23.81 10.67
N PRO A 343 -11.35 24.28 11.35
CA PRO A 343 -12.65 24.51 10.73
C PRO A 343 -12.61 25.40 9.50
N ASP A 344 -11.81 26.48 9.51
CA ASP A 344 -11.70 27.37 8.35
C ASP A 344 -11.16 26.64 7.12
N ARG A 345 -10.13 25.80 7.30
CA ARG A 345 -9.57 24.96 6.24
C ARG A 345 -10.58 23.93 5.73
N ALA A 346 -11.36 23.31 6.62
CA ALA A 346 -12.42 22.40 6.21
C ALA A 346 -13.50 23.11 5.36
N ARG A 347 -13.83 24.36 5.71
CA ARG A 347 -14.75 25.20 4.95
C ARG A 347 -14.21 25.54 3.55
N ASP A 348 -12.93 25.86 3.45
CA ASP A 348 -12.30 26.19 2.17
C ASP A 348 -12.18 24.96 1.26
N LEU A 349 -11.83 23.80 1.82
CA LEU A 349 -11.86 22.51 1.11
C LEU A 349 -13.26 22.18 0.60
N LEU A 350 -14.29 22.35 1.45
CA LEU A 350 -15.68 22.14 1.07
C LEU A 350 -16.09 23.04 -0.10
N ARG A 351 -15.75 24.33 -0.04
CA ARG A 351 -16.02 25.30 -1.13
C ARG A 351 -15.30 24.90 -2.41
N ALA A 352 -14.01 24.59 -2.34
CA ALA A 352 -13.20 24.25 -3.50
C ALA A 352 -13.68 22.96 -4.18
N ILE A 353 -14.04 21.94 -3.39
CA ILE A 353 -14.60 20.67 -3.90
C ILE A 353 -15.98 20.90 -4.52
N ARG A 354 -16.83 21.73 -3.90
CA ARG A 354 -18.15 22.06 -4.47
C ARG A 354 -18.04 22.79 -5.80
N CYS A 355 -17.16 23.78 -5.89
CA CYS A 355 -16.92 24.52 -7.13
C CYS A 355 -16.42 23.59 -8.25
N ALA A 356 -15.49 22.68 -7.92
CA ALA A 356 -14.91 21.76 -8.89
C ALA A 356 -15.91 20.70 -9.42
N ASN A 357 -16.81 20.20 -8.58
CA ASN A 357 -17.70 19.09 -8.94
C ASN A 357 -19.11 19.53 -9.39
N TYR A 358 -19.57 20.71 -8.98
CA TYR A 358 -20.97 21.13 -9.20
C TYR A 358 -21.11 22.43 -9.98
N GLY A 359 -20.03 23.03 -10.48
CA GLY A 359 -20.07 24.22 -11.34
C GLY A 359 -20.68 25.47 -10.68
N GLY A 360 -20.89 25.45 -9.37
CA GLY A 360 -21.48 26.57 -8.63
C GLY A 360 -20.48 27.70 -8.47
N ARG A 361 -20.79 28.89 -8.97
CA ARG A 361 -20.14 30.13 -8.51
C ARG A 361 -20.38 30.24 -7.01
N ALA A 362 -19.32 30.21 -6.22
CA ALA A 362 -19.39 30.55 -4.80
C ALA A 362 -20.05 31.93 -4.68
N ARG A 363 -21.22 31.99 -4.04
CA ARG A 363 -21.82 33.24 -3.54
C ARG A 363 -21.58 33.31 -2.05
#